data_AF-A0A966Q085-F1
#
_entry.id   AF-A0A966Q085-F1
#
_cell.length_a   1.000
_cell.length_b   1.000
_cell.length_c   1.000
_cell.angle_alpha   90.00
_cell.angle_beta   90.00
_cell.angle_gamma   90.00
#
_symmetry.space_group_name_H-M   'P 1'
#
loop_
_entity.id
_entity.type
_entity.pdbx_description
1 polymer ?
#
loop_
_entity_poly.entity_id
_entity_poly.type
_entity_poly.pdbx_seq_one_letter_code
_entity_poly.pdbx_strand_id
1 'polypeptide(L)' 'MKLTITSMAGNTSTMNLPTKEDVYYFIDLYKSSLKKNQRVKITCDLLGIDGYLQGTKPIREAGV' A
#
# COMPACT_ATOMS: atom_id res chain seq x y z
N MET A 1 7.12 12.82 5.82
CA MET A 1 6.09 11.94 6.40
C MET A 1 6.49 10.51 6.13
N LYS A 2 6.79 9.77 7.18
CA LYS A 2 7.20 8.37 7.07
C LYS A 2 5.96 7.50 6.88
N LEU A 3 5.90 6.77 5.78
CA LEU A 3 4.88 5.78 5.49
C LEU A 3 5.55 4.40 5.49
N THR A 4 4.99 3.50 6.28
CA THR A 4 5.46 2.13 6.45
C THR A 4 4.43 1.19 5.83
N ILE A 5 4.91 0.28 5.00
CA ILE A 5 4.11 -0.72 4.31
C ILE A 5 4.60 -2.07 4.79
N THR A 6 3.74 -2.83 5.45
CA THR A 6 4.04 -4.17 5.93
C THR A 6 3.23 -5.17 5.13
N SER A 7 3.89 -5.99 4.34
CA SER A 7 3.27 -7.12 3.66
C SER A 7 2.91 -8.21 4.67
N MET A 8 1.88 -9.02 4.36
CA MET A 8 1.53 -10.19 5.17
C MET A 8 2.64 -11.25 5.22
N ALA A 9 3.61 -11.20 4.31
CA ALA A 9 4.80 -12.03 4.33
C ALA A 9 5.87 -11.58 5.35
N GLY A 10 5.61 -10.51 6.12
CA GLY A 10 6.57 -9.94 7.09
C GLY A 10 7.55 -8.94 6.49
N ASN A 11 7.51 -8.70 5.18
CA ASN A 11 8.33 -7.68 4.52
C ASN A 11 7.83 -6.27 4.84
N THR A 12 8.70 -5.44 5.40
CA THR A 12 8.43 -4.03 5.68
C THR A 12 9.19 -3.14 4.70
N SER A 13 8.48 -2.22 4.06
CA SER A 13 9.07 -1.15 3.25
C SER A 13 8.72 0.20 3.88
N THR A 14 9.71 1.09 3.97
CA THR A 14 9.48 2.45 4.47
C THR A 14 9.78 3.44 3.36
N MET A 15 8.94 4.46 3.26
CA MET A 15 9.12 5.57 2.33
C MET A 15 8.90 6.89 3.05
N ASN A 16 9.58 7.94 2.61
CA ASN A 16 9.41 9.27 3.16
C ASN A 16 8.75 10.16 2.10
N LEU A 17 7.50 10.53 2.34
CA LEU A 17 6.69 11.38 1.47
C LEU A 17 6.66 12.81 2.02
N PRO A 18 6.83 13.86 1.21
CA PRO A 18 6.93 15.23 1.71
C PRO A 18 5.58 15.81 2.15
N THR A 19 4.48 15.48 1.45
CA THR A 19 3.15 16.04 1.73
C THR A 19 2.09 14.97 2.07
N LYS A 20 0.96 15.40 2.65
CA LYS A 20 -0.17 14.51 2.97
C LYS A 20 -0.85 14.02 1.70
N GLU A 21 -0.88 14.86 0.67
CA GLU A 21 -1.48 14.56 -0.63
C GLU A 21 -0.68 13.45 -1.32
N ASP A 22 0.65 13.49 -1.24
CA ASP A 22 1.51 12.40 -1.73
C ASP A 22 1.22 11.07 -1.02
N VAL A 23 0.89 11.10 0.28
CA VAL A 23 0.51 9.90 1.04
C VAL A 23 -0.80 9.30 0.52
N TYR A 24 -1.84 10.12 0.36
CA TYR A 24 -3.12 9.65 -0.17
C TYR A 24 -2.99 9.17 -1.62
N TYR A 25 -2.25 9.90 -2.46
CA TYR A 25 -1.99 9.53 -3.84
C TYR A 25 -1.22 8.22 -3.94
N PHE A 26 -0.17 8.05 -3.11
CA PHE A 26 0.57 6.80 -3.04
C PHE A 26 -0.31 5.63 -2.60
N ILE A 27 -1.13 5.81 -1.57
CA ILE A 27 -2.05 4.78 -1.07
C ILE A 27 -2.98 4.28 -2.19
N ASP A 28 -3.55 5.20 -2.97
CA ASP A 28 -4.46 4.87 -4.07
C ASP A 28 -3.75 4.14 -5.22
N LEU A 29 -2.58 4.65 -5.63
CA LEU A 29 -1.72 4.01 -6.62
C LEU A 29 -1.26 2.61 -6.18
N TYR A 30 -0.83 2.48 -4.93
CA TYR A 30 -0.33 1.23 -4.39
C TYR A 30 -1.47 0.20 -4.33
N LYS A 31 -2.66 0.59 -3.87
CA LYS A 31 -3.86 -0.24 -3.89
C LYS A 31 -4.19 -0.77 -5.29
N SER A 32 -4.06 0.07 -6.31
CA SER A 32 -4.28 -0.30 -7.72
C SER A 32 -3.17 -1.19 -8.29
N SER A 33 -1.97 -1.13 -7.72
CA SER A 33 -0.83 -1.99 -8.11
C SER A 33 -0.91 -3.39 -7.47
N LEU A 34 -1.46 -3.50 -6.27
CA LEU A 34 -1.60 -4.75 -5.53
C LEU A 34 -2.52 -5.75 -6.23
N LYS A 35 -2.08 -7.01 -6.30
CA LYS A 35 -2.85 -8.12 -6.88
C LYS A 35 -4.11 -8.40 -6.05
N LYS A 36 -5.14 -8.98 -6.68
CA LYS A 36 -6.37 -9.43 -6.02
C LYS A 36 -6.00 -10.35 -4.86
N ASN A 37 -6.60 -10.10 -3.69
CA ASN A 37 -6.34 -10.80 -2.41
C ASN A 37 -4.97 -10.52 -1.77
N GLN A 38 -4.11 -9.70 -2.38
CA GLN A 38 -2.90 -9.24 -1.70
C GLN A 38 -3.29 -8.18 -0.67
N ARG A 39 -3.01 -8.46 0.61
CA ARG A 39 -3.22 -7.52 1.72
C ARG A 39 -1.87 -6.98 2.18
N VAL A 40 -1.83 -5.71 2.49
CA VAL A 40 -0.69 -5.03 3.11
C VAL A 40 -1.23 -4.14 4.23
N LYS A 41 -0.48 -4.03 5.32
CA LYS A 41 -0.72 -3.02 6.34
C LYS A 41 0.00 -1.73 5.93
N ILE A 42 -0.68 -0.61 6.01
CA ILE A 42 -0.11 0.72 5.83
C ILE A 42 -0.21 1.47 7.15
N THR A 43 0.91 2.04 7.57
CA THR A 43 1.04 2.85 8.77
C THR A 43 1.72 4.18 8.44
N CYS A 44 1.14 5.28 8.88
CA CYS A 44 1.75 6.61 8.81
C CYS A 44 1.56 7.33 10.15
N ASP A 45 2.64 7.40 10.94
CA ASP A 45 2.61 7.94 12.30
C ASP A 45 2.16 9.40 12.35
N LEU A 46 2.61 10.21 11.39
CA LEU A 46 2.31 11.64 11.31
C LEU A 46 0.86 11.96 10.95
N LEU A 47 0.16 11.05 10.27
CA LEU A 47 -1.24 11.23 9.84
C LEU A 47 -2.22 10.37 10.67
N GLY A 48 -1.73 9.57 11.62
CA GLY A 48 -2.55 8.63 12.39
C GLY A 48 -3.20 7.54 11.52
N ILE A 49 -2.61 7.23 10.36
CA ILE A 49 -3.13 6.18 9.48
C ILE A 49 -2.59 4.84 9.98
N ASP A 50 -3.47 3.93 10.40
CA ASP A 50 -3.18 2.52 10.63
C ASP A 50 -4.32 1.70 10.01
N GLY A 51 -4.03 0.98 8.93
CA GLY A 51 -5.05 0.23 8.23
C GLY A 51 -4.51 -0.78 7.24
N TYR A 52 -5.40 -1.63 6.73
CA TYR A 52 -5.05 -2.63 5.72
C TYR A 52 -5.57 -2.21 4.35
N LEU A 53 -4.69 -2.24 3.35
CA LEU A 53 -5.06 -2.16 1.95
C LEU A 53 -5.19 -3.56 1.37
N GLN A 54 -6.26 -3.77 0.63
CA GLN A 54 -6.48 -4.97 -0.16
C GLN A 54 -6.44 -4.61 -1.64
N GLY A 55 -5.56 -5.28 -2.37
CA GLY A 55 -5.48 -5.15 -3.81
C GLY A 55 -6.73 -5.65 -4.50
N THR A 56 -7.18 -4.90 -5.50
CA THR A 56 -8.33 -5.25 -6.35
C THR A 56 -7.90 -5.62 -7.76
N LYS A 57 -6.63 -5.42 -8.12
CA LYS A 57 -6.14 -5.68 -9.47
C LYS A 57 -6.32 -7.16 -9.82
N PRO A 58 -7.04 -7.50 -10.89
CA PRO A 58 -7.21 -8.90 -11.27
C PRO A 58 -5.85 -9.59 -11.38
N ILE A 59 -5.71 -10.75 -10.75
CA ILE A 59 -4.59 -11.66 -11.00
C ILE A 59 -4.74 -11.96 -12.48
N ARG A 60 -3.87 -11.41 -13.35
CA ARG A 60 -3.98 -11.63 -14.79
C ARG A 60 -4.23 -13.12 -15.04
N GLU A 61 -5.34 -13.42 -15.73
CA GLU A 61 -5.51 -14.71 -16.40
C GLU A 61 -4.26 -14.93 -17.26
N ALA A 62 -3.80 -16.18 -17.28
CA ALA A 62 -2.70 -16.64 -18.09
C ALA A 62 -2.81 -16.03 -19.49
N GLY A 63 -1.76 -15.29 -19.89
CA GLY A 63 -1.61 -14.89 -21.28
C GLY A 63 -1.48 -16.15 -22.12
N VAL A 64 -2.39 -16.26 -23.07
CA VAL A 64 -2.47 -17.18 -24.22
C VAL A 64 -1.15 -17.22 -24.98
#